data_AF-A0A7J8LU94-F1
#
_entry.id   AF-A0A7J8LU94-F1
#
_cell.length_a   1.000
_cell.length_b   1.000
_cell.length_c   1.000
_cell.angle_alpha   90.00
_cell.angle_beta   90.00
_cell.angle_gamma   90.00
#
_symmetry.space_group_name_H-M   'P 1'
#
loop_
_entity.id
_entity.type
_entity.pdbx_description
1 polymer ?
#
loop_
_entity_poly.entity_id
_entity_poly.type
_entity_poly.pdbx_seq_one_letter_code
_entity_poly.pdbx_strand_id
1 'polypeptide(L)'
;MEEELANLNIVDDEEISVQAVEDEVGTNYSMCMVGRVLTDSVVHFPSIRNMLANLWHPLGGISITDIGKKRVLFRFYNMIDLKRVID
;
A
#
# COMPACT_ATOMS: atom_id res chain seq x y z
N MET A 1 -12.52 -29.68 -16.68
CA MET A 1 -11.82 -28.38 -16.63
C MET A 1 -12.23 -27.59 -15.37
N GLU A 2 -12.55 -28.27 -14.27
CA GLU A 2 -12.89 -27.64 -12.96
C GLU A 2 -11.94 -28.10 -11.83
N GLU A 3 -11.10 -29.11 -12.08
CA GLU A 3 -10.20 -29.69 -11.07
C GLU A 3 -8.89 -28.90 -10.87
N GLU A 4 -8.61 -27.92 -11.73
CA GLU A 4 -7.36 -27.13 -11.71
C GLU A 4 -7.46 -25.87 -10.84
N LEU A 5 -8.67 -25.51 -10.39
CA LEU A 5 -8.95 -24.33 -9.55
C LEU A 5 -9.02 -24.65 -8.04
N ALA A 6 -9.00 -25.93 -7.66
CA ALA A 6 -9.20 -26.37 -6.28
C ALA A 6 -7.96 -26.29 -5.37
N ASN A 7 -6.80 -25.91 -5.91
CA ASN A 7 -5.51 -25.90 -5.18
C ASN A 7 -4.97 -24.49 -4.85
N LEU A 8 -5.82 -23.46 -4.87
CA LEU A 8 -5.46 -22.14 -4.34
C LEU A 8 -5.76 -22.10 -2.84
N ASN A 9 -4.81 -22.57 -2.03
CA ASN A 9 -4.84 -22.36 -0.59
C ASN A 9 -4.22 -20.98 -0.29
N ILE A 10 -5.03 -20.00 0.12
CA ILE A 10 -4.52 -18.73 0.64
C ILE A 10 -3.99 -19.05 2.05
N VAL A 11 -2.69 -19.27 2.15
CA VAL A 11 -2.00 -19.28 3.44
C VAL A 11 -2.06 -17.85 3.95
N ASP A 12 -2.96 -17.62 4.89
CA ASP A 12 -3.14 -16.35 5.62
C ASP A 12 -2.02 -16.15 6.64
N ASP A 13 -0.78 -16.13 6.16
CA ASP A 13 0.38 -15.78 6.98
C ASP A 13 1.55 -15.40 6.06
N GLU A 14 1.57 -14.11 5.70
CA GLU A 14 2.75 -13.25 5.77
C GLU A 14 2.47 -11.99 4.95
N GLU A 15 2.69 -10.86 5.61
CA GLU A 15 2.77 -9.52 5.05
C GLU A 15 3.32 -9.55 3.61
N ILE A 16 2.44 -9.37 2.60
CA ILE A 16 2.86 -8.99 1.25
C ILE A 16 3.45 -7.58 1.37
N SER A 17 4.69 -7.53 1.83
CA SER A 17 5.62 -6.47 1.56
C SER A 17 5.90 -6.57 0.07
N VAL A 18 5.14 -5.85 -0.74
CA VAL A 18 5.56 -5.56 -2.11
C VAL A 18 6.87 -4.80 -1.95
N GLN A 19 7.99 -5.53 -1.95
CA GLN A 19 9.29 -4.93 -2.16
C GLN A 19 9.16 -4.19 -3.48
N ALA A 20 9.36 -2.87 -3.43
CA ALA A 20 9.47 -2.09 -4.63
C ALA A 20 10.64 -2.71 -5.39
N VAL A 21 10.32 -3.47 -6.45
CA VAL A 21 11.30 -3.89 -7.43
C VAL A 21 12.01 -2.61 -7.86
N GLU A 22 13.30 -2.52 -7.55
CA GLU A 22 14.19 -1.49 -8.10
C GLU A 22 14.38 -1.81 -9.58
N ASP A 23 13.32 -1.64 -10.35
CA ASP A 23 13.46 -1.56 -11.79
C ASP A 23 14.07 -0.19 -12.09
N GLU A 24 15.29 -0.21 -12.60
CA GLU A 24 16.08 0.94 -13.07
C GLU A 24 15.47 1.61 -14.33
N VAL A 25 14.14 1.57 -14.45
CA VAL A 25 13.33 2.25 -15.46
C VAL A 25 12.59 3.36 -14.73
N GLY A 26 13.25 4.52 -14.60
CA GLY A 26 12.73 5.78 -14.03
C GLY A 26 11.47 5.66 -13.19
N THR A 27 11.61 5.50 -11.88
CA THR A 27 10.51 5.25 -10.95
C THR A 27 9.39 6.29 -11.14
N ASN A 28 8.26 5.87 -11.70
CA ASN A 28 7.15 6.77 -11.98
C ASN A 28 6.35 7.03 -10.70
N TYR A 29 6.45 8.26 -10.18
CA TYR A 29 5.76 8.71 -8.96
C TYR A 29 4.44 9.44 -9.24
N SER A 30 3.90 9.41 -10.46
CA SER A 30 2.66 10.14 -10.81
C SER A 30 1.43 9.71 -10.00
N MET A 31 1.45 8.47 -9.47
CA MET A 31 0.40 7.90 -8.63
C MET A 31 0.82 7.77 -7.16
N CYS A 32 1.81 8.56 -6.72
CA CYS A 32 2.31 8.52 -5.36
C CYS A 32 1.99 9.81 -4.59
N MET A 33 1.66 9.67 -3.31
CA MET A 33 1.51 10.77 -2.36
C MET A 33 2.35 10.51 -1.10
N VAL A 34 2.87 11.58 -0.50
CA VAL A 34 3.62 11.49 0.75
C VAL A 34 2.82 12.12 1.89
N GLY A 35 2.50 11.33 2.91
CA GLY A 35 1.91 11.79 4.15
C GLY A 35 2.92 11.85 5.30
N ARG A 36 2.56 12.54 6.38
CA ARG A 36 3.32 12.55 7.64
C ARG A 36 2.40 12.17 8.81
N VAL A 37 2.86 11.27 9.66
CA VAL A 37 2.19 10.94 10.93
C VAL A 37 2.52 12.02 11.96
N LEU A 38 1.50 12.78 12.38
CA LEU A 38 1.63 13.92 13.29
C LEU A 38 1.37 13.50 14.75
N THR A 39 2.30 12.74 15.32
CA THR A 39 2.29 12.39 16.74
C THR A 39 3.69 12.48 17.29
N ASP A 40 3.83 12.83 18.58
CA ASP A 40 5.10 12.79 19.29
C ASP A 40 5.42 11.41 19.85
N SER A 41 4.43 10.52 19.93
CA SER A 41 4.58 9.15 20.42
C SER A 41 5.31 8.23 19.44
N VAL A 42 5.83 7.12 19.96
CA VAL A 42 6.33 6.00 19.16
C VAL A 42 5.16 5.38 18.41
N VAL A 43 5.34 5.19 17.11
CA VAL A 43 4.33 4.61 16.22
C VAL A 43 4.74 3.21 15.84
N HIS A 44 3.87 2.24 16.07
CA HIS A 44 4.01 0.92 15.49
C HIS A 44 3.50 0.95 14.04
N PHE A 45 4.41 1.24 13.11
CA PHE A 45 4.07 1.45 11.70
C PHE A 45 3.28 0.28 11.07
N PRO A 46 3.63 -1.00 11.29
CA PRO A 46 2.87 -2.12 10.72
C PRO A 46 1.38 -2.08 11.07
N SER A 47 1.04 -1.68 12.31
CA SER A 47 -0.36 -1.58 12.74
C SER A 47 -1.10 -0.45 12.03
N ILE A 48 -0.48 0.73 11.91
CA ILE A 48 -1.10 1.87 11.20
C ILE A 48 -1.25 1.53 9.71
N ARG A 49 -0.21 0.96 9.10
CA ARG A 49 -0.22 0.54 7.70
C ARG A 49 -1.38 -0.44 7.43
N ASN A 50 -1.49 -1.51 8.21
CA ASN A 50 -2.56 -2.50 8.02
C ASN A 50 -3.95 -1.89 8.26
N MET A 51 -4.09 -1.03 9.28
CA MET A 51 -5.34 -0.31 9.51
C MET A 51 -5.72 0.59 8.32
N LEU A 52 -4.79 1.39 7.81
CA LEU A 52 -5.04 2.28 6.67
C LEU A 52 -5.33 1.50 5.38
N ALA A 53 -4.60 0.41 5.13
CA ALA A 53 -4.85 -0.46 3.98
C ALA A 53 -6.22 -1.13 4.08
N ASN A 54 -6.61 -1.61 5.27
CA ASN A 54 -7.93 -2.22 5.49
C ASN A 54 -9.07 -1.23 5.35
N LEU A 55 -8.89 0.03 5.76
CA LEU A 55 -9.90 1.08 5.56
C LEU A 55 -10.00 1.52 4.09
N TRP A 56 -8.99 1.21 3.27
CA TRP A 56 -8.95 1.58 1.87
C TRP A 56 -9.76 0.61 1.00
N HIS A 57 -11.05 0.92 0.82
CA HIS A 57 -11.97 0.23 -0.09
C HIS A 57 -12.29 0.89 -1.47
N PRO A 58 -11.44 1.75 -2.05
CA PRO A 58 -11.58 2.15 -3.46
C PRO A 58 -11.17 1.10 -4.51
N LEU A 59 -11.27 1.48 -5.79
CA LEU A 59 -11.29 0.59 -6.96
C LEU A 59 -10.00 -0.21 -7.19
N GLY A 60 -8.83 0.32 -6.82
CA GLY A 60 -7.53 -0.28 -7.15
C GLY A 60 -6.70 -0.75 -5.96
N GLY A 61 -7.16 -0.54 -4.73
CA GLY A 61 -6.32 -0.74 -3.54
C GLY A 61 -5.19 0.28 -3.42
N ILE A 62 -4.34 0.10 -2.42
CA ILE A 62 -3.24 1.01 -2.10
C ILE A 62 -2.04 0.25 -1.55
N SER A 63 -0.84 0.69 -1.89
CA SER A 63 0.40 0.26 -1.23
C SER A 63 0.91 1.38 -0.32
N ILE A 64 1.31 1.01 0.89
CA ILE A 64 1.70 1.94 1.94
C ILE A 64 3.09 1.55 2.44
N THR A 65 4.08 2.42 2.22
CA THR A 65 5.49 2.16 2.51
C THR A 65 6.03 3.20 3.50
N ASP A 66 6.77 2.74 4.52
CA ASP A 66 7.52 3.64 5.41
C ASP A 66 8.74 4.19 4.67
N ILE A 67 8.89 5.52 4.64
CA ILE A 67 10.05 6.21 4.06
C ILE A 67 10.83 7.00 5.12
N GLY A 68 10.65 6.63 6.38
CA GLY A 68 11.33 7.15 7.55
C GLY A 68 10.86 8.53 7.97
N LYS A 69 11.34 8.98 9.14
CA LYS A 69 11.01 10.30 9.73
C LYS A 69 9.51 10.55 9.87
N LYS A 70 8.75 9.51 10.24
CA LYS A 70 7.27 9.54 10.36
C LYS A 70 6.57 9.91 9.04
N ARG A 71 7.19 9.62 7.89
CA ARG A 71 6.59 9.83 6.57
C ARG A 71 6.22 8.52 5.93
N VAL A 72 5.14 8.58 5.16
CA VAL A 72 4.52 7.41 4.55
C VAL A 72 4.33 7.71 3.08
N LEU A 73 4.75 6.78 2.23
CA LEU A 73 4.49 6.81 0.81
C LEU A 73 3.22 5.99 0.53
N PHE A 74 2.23 6.64 -0.05
CA PHE A 74 1.02 6.03 -0.56
C PHE A 74 1.14 5.89 -2.07
N ARG A 75 1.06 4.66 -2.59
CA ARG A 75 0.99 4.39 -4.02
C ARG A 75 -0.40 3.88 -4.38
N PHE A 76 -1.09 4.65 -5.21
CA PHE A 76 -2.41 4.32 -5.72
C PHE A 76 -2.28 3.51 -7.01
N TYR A 77 -3.19 2.57 -7.23
CA TYR A 77 -3.25 1.78 -8.48
C TYR A 77 -4.42 2.21 -9.38
N ASN A 78 -5.15 3.26 -8.99
CA ASN A 78 -6.23 3.84 -9.77
C ASN A 78 -6.20 5.38 -9.67
N MET A 79 -6.40 6.07 -10.79
CA MET A 79 -6.40 7.53 -10.84
C MET A 79 -7.58 8.15 -10.08
N ILE A 80 -8.74 7.49 -10.02
CA ILE A 80 -9.91 7.94 -9.27
C ILE A 80 -9.60 7.96 -7.77
N ASP A 81 -8.86 6.95 -7.30
CA ASP A 81 -8.43 6.82 -5.91
C ASP A 81 -7.50 7.97 -5.52
N LEU A 82 -6.52 8.30 -6.38
CA LEU A 82 -5.65 9.46 -6.21
C LEU A 82 -6.45 10.77 -6.19
N LYS A 83 -7.35 10.95 -7.17
CA LYS A 83 -8.17 12.15 -7.30
C LYS A 83 -9.02 12.41 -6.06
N ARG A 84 -9.61 11.36 -5.47
CA ARG A 84 -10.39 11.44 -4.22
C ARG A 84 -9.59 11.97 -3.02
N VAL A 85 -8.27 11.81 -3.02
CA VAL A 85 -7.40 12.31 -1.93
C VAL A 85 -6.99 13.77 -2.15
N ILE A 86 -6.90 14.20 -3.41
CA ILE A 86 -6.42 15.53 -3.79
C ILE A 86 -7.57 16.54 -3.88
N ASP A 87 -8.77 16.10 -4.28
CA ASP A 87 -10.00 16.90 -4.35
C ASP A 87 -10.61 17.16 -2.95
#